data_AF-A0A1I4S815-F1
#
_entry.id   AF-A0A1I4S815-F1
#
_cell.length_a   1.000
_cell.length_b   1.000
_cell.length_c   1.000
_cell.angle_alpha   90.00
_cell.angle_beta   90.00
_cell.angle_gamma   90.00
#
_symmetry.space_group_name_H-M   'P 1'
#
loop_
_entity.id
_entity.type
_entity.pdbx_description
1 polymer ?
#
loop_
_entity_poly.entity_id
_entity_poly.type
_entity_poly.pdbx_seq_one_letter_code
_entity_poly.pdbx_strand_id
1 'polypeptide(L)'
;MRDASAQELMILSALQECRLQLESARQDEATRAAVRLELDAALQREATLKAAIVEERERTEAVRTVLLALTASIGRFGLRRRLFKARIARLGRETPDSGPQSVRHPVLLAEARRVLGQDSTAAG
;
A
#
# COMPACT_ATOMS: atom_id res chain seq x y z
N MET A 1 -36.47 61.58 19.08
CA MET A 1 -35.12 61.17 19.54
C MET A 1 -35.08 59.75 20.10
N ARG A 2 -36.03 59.30 20.94
CA ARG A 2 -36.00 57.93 21.53
C ARG A 2 -36.09 56.78 20.50
N ASP A 3 -36.86 56.95 19.42
CA ASP A 3 -37.06 55.89 18.43
C ASP A 3 -35.82 55.69 17.53
N ALA A 4 -35.08 56.75 17.25
CA ALA A 4 -33.83 56.68 16.47
C ALA A 4 -32.74 55.91 17.22
N SER A 5 -32.59 56.14 18.53
CA SER A 5 -31.64 55.39 19.36
C SER A 5 -32.00 53.90 19.51
N ALA A 6 -33.30 53.56 19.54
CA ALA A 6 -33.73 52.17 19.60
C ALA A 6 -33.45 51.43 18.28
N GLN A 7 -33.63 52.12 17.15
CA GLN A 7 -33.33 51.57 15.83
C GLN A 7 -31.83 51.36 15.60
N GLU A 8 -30.99 52.30 16.04
CA GLU A 8 -29.54 52.16 16.00
C GLU A 8 -29.04 50.96 16.82
N LEU A 9 -29.57 50.76 18.03
CA LEU A 9 -29.21 49.62 18.87
C LEU A 9 -29.60 48.28 18.23
N MET A 10 -30.77 48.19 17.60
CA MET A 10 -31.18 46.99 16.87
C MET A 10 -30.27 46.69 15.67
N ILE A 11 -29.85 47.72 14.93
CA ILE A 11 -28.93 47.55 13.81
C ILE A 11 -27.57 47.05 14.30
N LEU A 12 -27.05 47.63 15.38
CA LEU A 12 -25.77 47.19 15.96
C LEU A 12 -25.83 45.75 16.47
N SER A 13 -26.92 45.35 17.13
CA SER A 13 -27.07 43.97 17.61
C SER A 13 -27.15 42.98 16.44
N ALA A 14 -27.90 43.31 15.37
CA ALA A 14 -28.01 42.48 14.18
C ALA A 14 -26.66 42.33 13.45
N LEU A 15 -25.88 43.42 13.37
CA LEU A 15 -24.53 43.38 12.79
C LEU A 15 -23.57 42.54 13.64
N GLN A 16 -23.65 42.63 14.97
CA GLN A 16 -22.86 41.81 15.88
C GLN A 16 -23.20 40.32 15.72
N GLU A 17 -24.49 39.98 15.63
CA GLU A 17 -24.93 38.61 15.42
C GLU A 17 -24.46 38.06 14.06
N CYS A 18 -24.60 38.85 13.00
CA CYS A 18 -24.10 38.49 11.67
C CYS A 18 -22.59 38.23 11.68
N ARG A 19 -21.81 39.05 12.41
CA ARG A 19 -20.37 38.85 12.56
C ARG A 19 -20.05 37.51 13.25
N LEU A 20 -20.75 37.20 14.35
CA LEU A 20 -20.55 35.95 15.07
C LEU A 20 -20.90 34.73 14.22
N GLN A 21 -22.01 34.79 13.47
CA GLN A 21 -22.42 33.74 12.54
C GLN A 21 -21.37 33.53 11.44
N LEU A 22 -20.82 34.62 10.89
CA LEU A 22 -19.78 34.54 9.86
C LEU A 22 -18.48 33.93 10.40
N GLU A 23 -18.08 34.30 11.63
CA GLU A 23 -16.92 33.71 12.30
C GLU A 23 -17.12 32.21 12.54
N SER A 24 -18.30 31.81 13.03
CA SER A 24 -18.65 30.39 13.21
C SER A 24 -18.63 29.63 11.88
N ALA A 25 -19.23 30.17 10.83
CA ALA A 25 -19.26 29.52 9.52
C ALA A 25 -17.84 29.32 8.94
N ARG A 26 -16.97 30.33 9.10
CA ARG A 26 -15.56 30.21 8.68
C ARG A 26 -14.80 29.17 9.47
N GLN A 27 -15.05 29.04 10.77
CA GLN A 27 -14.45 28.00 11.60
C GLN A 27 -14.95 26.62 11.17
N ASP A 28 -16.25 26.45 10.92
CA ASP A 28 -16.83 25.20 10.44
C ASP A 28 -16.23 24.79 9.09
N GLU A 29 -16.06 25.76 8.17
CA GLU A 29 -15.39 25.54 6.89
C GLU A 29 -13.92 25.12 7.08
N ALA A 30 -13.19 25.77 7.98
CA ALA A 30 -11.81 25.41 8.29
C ALA A 30 -11.70 24.00 8.88
N THR A 31 -12.60 23.63 9.81
CA THR A 31 -12.66 22.27 10.37
C THR A 31 -12.97 21.23 9.30
N ARG A 32 -13.94 21.50 8.41
CA ARG A 32 -14.25 20.60 7.29
C ARG A 32 -13.08 20.46 6.32
N ALA A 33 -12.36 21.55 6.04
CA ALA A 33 -11.17 21.52 5.21
C ALA A 33 -10.05 20.66 5.83
N ALA A 34 -9.81 20.80 7.14
CA ALA A 34 -8.85 19.98 7.85
C ALA A 34 -9.19 18.48 7.78
N VAL A 35 -10.45 18.11 8.03
CA VAL A 35 -10.91 16.72 7.93
C VAL A 35 -10.74 16.15 6.52
N ARG A 36 -11.00 16.95 5.48
CA ARG A 36 -10.79 16.51 4.08
C ARG A 36 -9.32 16.21 3.80
N LEU A 37 -8.40 17.06 4.27
CA LEU A 37 -6.96 16.83 4.11
C LEU A 37 -6.51 15.56 4.84
N GLU A 38 -7.01 15.32 6.05
CA GLU A 38 -6.72 14.10 6.79
C GLU A 38 -7.26 12.84 6.11
N LEU A 39 -8.48 12.92 5.56
CA LEU A 39 -9.08 11.84 4.79
C LEU A 39 -8.27 11.52 3.54
N ASP A 40 -7.86 12.53 2.78
CA ASP A 40 -7.04 12.34 1.58
C ASP A 40 -5.69 11.69 1.94
N ALA A 41 -5.05 12.14 3.02
CA ALA A 41 -3.82 11.53 3.51
C ALA A 41 -4.04 10.06 3.96
N ALA A 42 -5.16 9.75 4.61
CA ALA A 42 -5.51 8.39 5.01
C ALA A 42 -5.75 7.48 3.81
N LEU A 43 -6.48 7.96 2.79
CA LEU A 43 -6.74 7.21 1.55
C LEU A 43 -5.45 6.90 0.78
N GLN A 44 -4.51 7.86 0.72
CA GLN A 44 -3.21 7.62 0.09
C GLN A 44 -2.38 6.57 0.85
N ARG A 45 -2.39 6.61 2.18
CA ARG A 45 -1.74 5.58 3.01
C ARG A 45 -2.38 4.22 2.79
N GLU A 46 -3.71 4.15 2.76
CA GLU A 46 -4.45 2.91 2.50
C GLU A 46 -4.11 2.34 1.11
N ALA A 47 -4.07 3.17 0.07
CA ALA A 47 -3.71 2.74 -1.28
C ALA A 47 -2.28 2.17 -1.33
N THR A 48 -1.34 2.83 -0.66
CA THR A 48 0.07 2.38 -0.55
C THR A 48 0.16 1.03 0.15
N LEU A 49 -0.54 0.86 1.27
CA LEU A 49 -0.57 -0.40 2.02
C LEU A 49 -1.23 -1.53 1.23
N LYS A 50 -2.31 -1.25 0.50
CA LYS A 50 -2.95 -2.23 -0.39
C LYS A 50 -1.98 -2.72 -1.46
N ALA A 51 -1.23 -1.81 -2.09
CA ALA A 51 -0.22 -2.18 -3.08
C ALA A 51 0.88 -3.06 -2.46
N ALA A 52 1.38 -2.70 -1.27
CA ALA A 52 2.39 -3.49 -0.55
C ALA A 52 1.88 -4.90 -0.18
N ILE A 53 0.62 -5.03 0.27
CA ILE A 53 0.02 -6.33 0.58
C ILE A 53 -0.06 -7.21 -0.68
N VAL A 54 -0.45 -6.64 -1.82
CA VAL A 54 -0.47 -7.40 -3.09
C VAL A 54 0.94 -7.86 -3.43
N GLU A 55 1.94 -6.98 -3.34
CA GLU A 55 3.33 -7.35 -3.60
C GLU A 55 3.83 -8.49 -2.69
N GLU A 56 3.58 -8.41 -1.38
CA GLU A 56 3.99 -9.46 -0.43
C GLU A 56 3.26 -10.80 -0.66
N ARG A 57 2.00 -10.76 -1.11
CA ARG A 57 1.29 -11.97 -1.55
C ARG A 57 1.96 -12.59 -2.77
N GLU A 58 2.36 -11.79 -3.75
CA GLU A 58 3.05 -12.26 -4.94
C GLU A 58 4.43 -12.86 -4.59
N ARG A 59 5.17 -12.26 -3.64
CA ARG A 59 6.40 -12.84 -3.09
C ARG A 59 6.15 -14.19 -2.41
N THR A 60 5.10 -14.29 -1.60
CA THR A 60 4.71 -15.52 -0.92
C THR A 60 4.35 -16.62 -1.92
N GLU A 61 3.59 -16.29 -2.97
CA GLU A 61 3.25 -17.23 -4.04
C GLU A 61 4.48 -17.69 -4.83
N ALA A 62 5.45 -16.80 -5.08
CA ALA A 62 6.72 -17.19 -5.69
C ALA A 62 7.46 -18.22 -4.83
N VAL A 63 7.62 -17.97 -3.52
CA VAL A 63 8.27 -18.92 -2.60
C VAL A 63 7.53 -20.26 -2.58
N ARG A 64 6.20 -20.25 -2.45
CA ARG A 64 5.36 -21.45 -2.50
C ARG A 64 5.62 -22.25 -3.79
N THR A 65 5.71 -21.57 -4.93
CA THR A 65 5.93 -22.20 -6.22
C THR A 65 7.34 -22.81 -6.32
N VAL A 66 8.36 -22.14 -5.77
CA VAL A 66 9.72 -22.71 -5.65
C VAL A 66 9.72 -23.96 -4.80
N LEU A 67 9.03 -23.95 -3.65
CA LEU A 67 8.91 -25.13 -2.79
C LEU A 67 8.21 -26.29 -3.50
N LEU A 68 7.15 -26.03 -4.28
CA LEU A 68 6.50 -27.05 -5.11
C LEU A 68 7.45 -27.59 -6.20
N ALA A 69 8.24 -26.72 -6.83
CA ALA A 69 9.24 -27.15 -7.80
C ALA A 69 10.36 -27.98 -7.16
N LEU A 70 10.75 -27.63 -5.94
CA LEU A 70 11.75 -28.34 -5.12
C LEU A 70 11.24 -29.73 -4.78
N THR A 71 10.07 -29.86 -4.16
CA THR A 71 9.50 -31.16 -3.77
C THR A 71 9.31 -32.08 -4.98
N ALA A 72 8.82 -31.54 -6.11
CA ALA A 72 8.71 -32.28 -7.37
C ALA A 72 10.05 -32.65 -8.02
N SER A 73 11.17 -32.11 -7.52
CA SER A 73 12.52 -32.39 -7.99
C SER A 73 13.34 -33.26 -7.04
N ILE A 74 12.80 -33.62 -5.87
CA ILE A 74 13.42 -34.58 -4.96
C ILE A 74 13.13 -35.99 -5.45
N GLY A 75 14.17 -36.83 -5.54
CA GLY A 75 14.06 -38.26 -5.83
C GLY A 75 14.72 -39.12 -4.76
N ARG A 76 14.80 -40.43 -5.01
CA ARG A 76 15.38 -41.42 -4.08
C ARG A 76 16.78 -41.07 -3.56
N PHE A 77 17.60 -40.40 -4.38
CA PHE A 77 18.99 -40.03 -4.05
C PHE A 77 19.15 -38.51 -3.79
N GLY A 78 18.07 -37.82 -3.44
CA GLY A 78 18.09 -36.38 -3.16
C GLY A 78 17.67 -35.50 -4.35
N LEU A 79 18.14 -34.25 -4.34
CA LEU A 79 17.70 -33.21 -5.27
C LEU A 79 18.21 -33.46 -6.71
N ARG A 80 17.28 -33.64 -7.65
CA ARG A 80 17.56 -33.65 -9.09
C ARG A 80 17.76 -32.22 -9.60
N ARG A 81 18.97 -31.67 -9.41
CA ARG A 81 19.33 -30.28 -9.73
C ARG A 81 18.92 -29.84 -11.15
N ARG A 82 19.10 -30.69 -12.17
CA ARG A 82 18.72 -30.40 -13.56
C ARG A 82 17.21 -30.23 -13.73
N LEU A 83 16.42 -31.08 -13.07
CA LEU A 83 14.96 -31.00 -13.10
C LEU A 83 14.46 -29.73 -12.40
N PHE A 84 15.02 -29.43 -11.22
CA PHE A 84 14.71 -28.21 -10.48
C PHE A 84 14.98 -26.95 -11.32
N LYS A 85 16.19 -26.84 -11.89
CA LYS A 85 16.56 -25.72 -12.77
C LYS A 85 15.61 -25.57 -13.96
N ALA A 86 15.23 -26.67 -14.60
CA ALA A 86 14.30 -26.64 -15.72
C ALA A 86 12.91 -26.13 -15.31
N ARG A 87 12.42 -26.52 -14.12
CA ARG A 87 11.15 -26.03 -13.56
C ARG A 87 11.22 -24.54 -13.23
N ILE A 88 12.27 -24.08 -12.56
CA ILE A 88 12.46 -22.66 -12.23
C ILE A 88 12.57 -21.82 -13.50
N ALA A 89 13.33 -22.27 -14.51
CA ALA A 89 13.45 -21.55 -15.77
C ALA A 89 12.10 -21.46 -16.52
N ARG A 90 11.26 -22.49 -16.42
CA ARG A 90 9.89 -22.45 -16.96
C ARG A 90 9.03 -21.43 -16.22
N LEU A 91 9.03 -21.46 -14.89
CA LEU A 91 8.29 -20.49 -14.06
C LEU A 91 8.74 -19.04 -14.32
N GLY A 92 10.03 -18.83 -14.51
CA GLY A 92 10.58 -17.52 -14.86
C GLY A 92 10.08 -16.99 -16.21
N ARG A 93 9.82 -17.88 -17.19
CA ARG A 93 9.23 -17.49 -18.49
C ARG A 93 7.71 -17.29 -18.45
N GLU A 94 7.04 -17.96 -17.52
CA GLU A 94 5.58 -17.84 -17.34
C GLU A 94 5.21 -16.63 -16.45
N THR A 95 6.18 -16.09 -15.71
CA THR A 95 6.00 -14.87 -14.90
C THR A 95 5.94 -13.64 -15.81
N PRO A 96 4.93 -12.76 -15.66
CA PRO A 96 4.87 -11.49 -16.38
C PRO A 96 5.97 -10.51 -15.96
N ASP A 97 6.55 -9.78 -16.92
CA ASP A 97 7.59 -8.77 -16.68
C ASP A 97 7.05 -7.47 -16.03
N SER A 98 5.73 -7.29 -15.97
CA SER A 98 5.08 -6.08 -15.47
C SER A 98 3.91 -6.38 -14.53
N GLY A 99 3.56 -5.41 -13.69
CA GLY A 99 2.51 -5.55 -12.69
C GLY A 99 2.98 -6.24 -11.41
N PRO A 100 2.09 -6.51 -10.45
CA PRO A 100 2.49 -7.06 -9.16
C PRO A 100 3.19 -8.42 -9.25
N GLN A 101 2.86 -9.22 -10.26
CA GLN A 101 3.46 -10.53 -10.47
C GLN A 101 4.93 -10.46 -10.89
N SER A 102 5.43 -9.32 -11.40
CA SER A 102 6.84 -9.20 -11.81
C SER A 102 7.80 -9.32 -10.64
N VAL A 103 7.34 -9.02 -9.42
CA VAL A 103 8.10 -9.19 -8.18
C VAL A 103 8.45 -10.66 -7.91
N ARG A 104 7.79 -11.61 -8.57
CA ARG A 104 8.15 -13.03 -8.50
C ARG A 104 9.53 -13.32 -9.12
N HIS A 105 9.97 -12.60 -10.17
CA HIS A 105 11.27 -12.84 -10.83
C HIS A 105 12.47 -12.84 -9.86
N PRO A 106 12.70 -11.76 -9.07
CA PRO A 106 13.82 -11.73 -8.14
C PRO A 106 13.69 -12.81 -7.04
N VAL A 107 12.47 -13.12 -6.58
CA VAL A 107 12.24 -14.16 -5.56
C VAL A 107 12.57 -15.55 -6.11
N LEU A 108 12.08 -15.89 -7.30
CA LEU A 108 12.39 -17.16 -7.96
C LEU A 108 13.90 -17.36 -8.10
N LEU A 109 14.63 -16.30 -8.48
CA LEU A 109 16.08 -16.35 -8.64
C LEU A 109 16.81 -16.53 -7.29
N ALA A 110 16.45 -15.74 -6.28
CA ALA A 110 17.05 -15.79 -4.96
C ALA A 110 16.84 -17.17 -4.31
N GLU A 111 15.60 -17.64 -4.25
CA GLU A 111 15.27 -18.92 -3.64
C GLU A 111 15.87 -20.10 -4.42
N ALA A 112 15.96 -20.02 -5.75
CA ALA A 112 16.65 -21.05 -6.52
C ALA A 112 18.15 -21.13 -6.21
N ARG A 113 18.82 -19.99 -5.98
CA ARG A 113 20.23 -19.96 -5.58
C ARG A 113 20.42 -20.55 -4.19
N ARG A 114 19.55 -20.22 -3.23
CA ARG A 114 19.52 -20.84 -1.88
C ARG A 114 19.43 -22.36 -1.97
N VAL A 115 18.44 -22.88 -2.68
CA VAL A 115 18.22 -24.32 -2.86
C VAL A 115 19.42 -25.01 -3.52
N LEU A 116 20.08 -24.33 -4.46
CA LEU A 116 21.24 -24.86 -5.15
C LEU A 116 22.54 -24.74 -4.36
N GLY A 117 22.53 -24.11 -3.17
CA GLY A 117 23.72 -23.84 -2.36
C GLY A 117 24.66 -22.82 -3.02
N GLN A 118 24.10 -21.86 -3.76
CA GLN A 118 24.84 -20.83 -4.51
C GLN A 118 24.82 -19.46 -3.82
N ASP A 119 24.16 -19.35 -2.67
CA ASP A 119 24.15 -18.14 -1.85
C ASP A 119 25.37 -18.14 -0.93
N SER A 120 26.27 -17.16 -1.10
CA SER A 120 27.46 -16.97 -0.26
C SER A 120 27.16 -16.39 1.13
N THR A 121 25.90 -16.03 1.42
CA THR A 121 25.47 -15.40 2.67
C THR A 121 24.91 -16.39 3.70
N ALA A 122 24.79 -17.68 3.38
CA ALA A 122 24.29 -18.72 4.29
C ALA A 122 25.42 -19.49 5.02
N ALA A 123 26.69 -19.11 4.80
CA ALA A 123 27.86 -19.64 5.49
C ALA A 123 28.35 -18.64 6.55
N GLY A 124 27.48 -18.28 7.48
CA GLY A 124 27.76 -17.43 8.65
C GLY A 124 27.00 -17.95 9.85
#